data_AF-D3SWV9-F1
#
_entry.id   AF-D3SWV9-F1
#
_cell.length_a   1.000
_cell.length_b   1.000
_cell.length_c   1.000
_cell.angle_alpha   90.00
_cell.angle_beta   90.00
_cell.angle_gamma   90.00
#
_symmetry.space_group_name_H-M   'P 1'
#
loop_
_entity.id
_entity.type
_entity.pdbx_description
1 polymer ?
#
loop_
_entity_poly.entity_id
_entity_poly.type
_entity_poly.pdbx_seq_one_letter_code
_entity_poly.pdbx_strand_id
1 'polypeptide(L)'
;MSGPDMAVPHRLRLFSSFSGVIARRRSVRTVCLAVVLVVGGSLLVGGMAISPAAGADQVAILSTEDGDEDEDEDEHEDRDSDRNGAYHVEPGEEFTIDLTLYAEGGHGDDGVVALAVVAQYHPDYLEVTDIERGPWLEQGDAADVATEQTFAHDEGTATLEQWREPAAGGATGMATVATVTVAVASDAPDGETTLEFGETDIELESDWPVPVVGGSTPIVIGDGGEELESFEHDESAADSDLGDGSSGDESQSGDESDTGTDTDTTTGEDGDEDEDGDEDGDEAGFVTGLASNGLALALVPAVAVGAGLTLLCALVAVRLRDHPSR
;
A
#
# COMPACT_ATOMS: atom_id res chain seq x y z
N MET A 1 55.75 14.05 20.72
CA MET A 1 55.09 13.35 19.61
C MET A 1 53.62 13.66 19.75
N SER A 2 53.17 14.73 19.08
CA SER A 2 51.78 15.17 19.08
C SER A 2 51.05 14.39 17.98
N GLY A 3 50.02 13.63 18.36
CA GLY A 3 49.16 12.94 17.41
C GLY A 3 48.15 13.91 16.79
N PRO A 4 47.74 13.70 15.53
CA PRO A 4 46.73 14.52 14.88
C PRO A 4 45.35 14.19 15.45
N ASP A 5 44.66 15.27 15.83
CA ASP A 5 43.27 15.34 16.25
C ASP A 5 42.38 15.05 15.03
N MET A 6 41.70 13.90 15.02
CA MET A 6 40.73 13.56 13.97
C MET A 6 39.37 14.15 14.34
N ALA A 7 39.07 15.31 13.74
CA ALA A 7 37.74 15.89 13.73
C ALA A 7 36.80 14.98 12.93
N VAL A 8 35.90 14.29 13.65
CA VAL A 8 34.76 13.59 13.05
C VAL A 8 33.71 14.65 12.68
N PRO A 9 33.31 14.77 11.41
CA PRO A 9 32.23 15.67 11.03
C PRO A 9 30.88 15.08 11.48
N HIS A 10 30.33 15.63 12.57
CA HIS A 10 28.92 15.47 12.92
C HIS A 10 28.06 16.12 11.82
N ARG A 11 27.60 15.32 10.86
CA ARG A 11 26.42 15.67 10.05
C ARG A 11 25.18 15.28 10.84
N LEU A 12 24.78 16.16 11.77
CA LEU A 12 23.41 16.23 12.26
C LEU A 12 22.55 16.74 11.10
N ARG A 13 21.96 15.82 10.32
CA ARG A 13 20.81 16.17 9.48
C ARG A 13 19.59 16.15 10.38
N LEU A 14 18.99 17.33 10.55
CA LEU A 14 17.63 17.49 11.06
C LEU A 14 16.67 16.76 10.11
N PHE A 15 16.33 15.52 10.43
CA PHE A 15 15.08 14.89 9.98
C PHE A 15 14.17 14.88 11.19
N SER A 16 13.32 15.91 11.28
CA SER A 16 12.36 16.14 12.38
C SER A 16 10.94 16.18 11.84
N SER A 17 10.67 15.52 10.70
CA SER A 17 9.36 15.62 10.03
C SER A 17 8.87 14.27 9.51
N PHE A 18 9.14 13.19 10.27
CA PHE A 18 8.36 11.94 10.22
C PHE A 18 7.55 11.75 11.52
N SER A 19 7.73 12.61 12.53
CA SER A 19 6.97 12.56 13.79
C SER A 19 5.73 13.45 13.71
N GLY A 20 4.60 12.90 13.28
CA GLY A 20 3.34 13.60 13.41
C GLY A 20 2.17 12.78 12.91
N VAL A 21 1.39 12.24 13.86
CA VAL A 21 0.20 11.40 13.67
C VAL A 21 0.64 9.94 13.45
N ILE A 22 0.53 9.04 14.43
CA ILE A 22 -0.72 8.34 14.78
C ILE A 22 -0.67 7.96 16.27
N ALA A 23 -1.52 8.59 17.08
CA ALA A 23 -1.93 8.04 18.37
C ALA A 23 -3.46 8.11 18.44
N ARG A 24 -4.15 7.18 17.76
CA ARG A 24 -5.61 7.02 17.92
C ARG A 24 -6.03 5.56 17.92
N ARG A 25 -6.04 5.00 19.14
CA ARG A 25 -6.86 3.86 19.55
C ARG A 25 -8.23 3.88 18.87
N ARG A 26 -8.53 2.88 18.04
CA ARG A 26 -9.92 2.55 17.67
C ARG A 26 -10.26 1.13 18.07
N SER A 27 -11.12 1.06 19.08
CA SER A 27 -11.80 -0.14 19.56
C SER A 27 -12.46 -0.92 18.41
N VAL A 28 -11.92 -2.11 18.11
CA VAL A 28 -12.42 -3.10 17.14
C VAL A 28 -13.75 -3.69 17.61
N ARG A 29 -14.86 -2.95 17.49
CA ARG A 29 -16.22 -3.48 17.55
C ARG A 29 -17.16 -2.52 16.82
N THR A 30 -17.28 -2.61 15.49
CA THR A 30 -18.48 -2.32 14.65
C THR A 30 -18.07 -2.22 13.17
N VAL A 31 -17.79 -3.35 12.50
CA VAL A 31 -17.74 -3.43 11.03
C VAL A 31 -18.46 -4.71 10.63
N CYS A 32 -19.77 -4.64 10.40
CA CYS A 32 -20.54 -5.79 9.92
C CYS A 32 -21.85 -5.43 9.17
N LEU A 33 -22.04 -4.19 8.68
CA LEU A 33 -23.36 -3.81 8.14
C LEU A 33 -23.39 -2.79 6.98
N ALA A 34 -22.48 -2.86 6.01
CA ALA A 34 -22.46 -1.90 4.89
C ALA A 34 -22.47 -2.49 3.45
N VAL A 35 -22.74 -3.79 3.25
CA VAL A 35 -22.59 -4.42 1.91
C VAL A 35 -23.92 -4.65 1.14
N VAL A 36 -25.11 -4.31 1.68
CA VAL A 36 -26.39 -4.76 1.07
C VAL A 36 -27.14 -3.72 0.21
N LEU A 37 -26.67 -2.47 0.06
CA LEU A 37 -27.52 -1.38 -0.50
C LEU A 37 -27.13 -0.79 -1.86
N VAL A 38 -26.35 -1.47 -2.71
CA VAL A 38 -25.89 -0.89 -4.00
C VAL A 38 -26.67 -1.37 -5.25
N VAL A 39 -27.41 -2.47 -5.21
CA VAL A 39 -27.96 -3.07 -6.46
C VAL A 39 -29.37 -2.57 -6.85
N GLY A 40 -29.91 -1.56 -6.15
CA GLY A 40 -31.35 -1.28 -6.15
C GLY A 40 -31.84 0.04 -6.76
N GLY A 41 -31.31 0.54 -7.89
CA GLY A 41 -32.02 1.63 -8.57
C GLY A 41 -31.27 2.40 -9.64
N SER A 42 -31.52 2.06 -10.91
CA SER A 42 -31.28 2.97 -12.03
C SER A 42 -32.24 2.67 -13.17
N LEU A 43 -33.25 3.53 -13.36
CA LEU A 43 -33.94 3.65 -14.64
C LEU A 43 -34.54 5.06 -14.82
N LEU A 44 -33.94 5.79 -15.77
CA LEU A 44 -34.43 6.95 -16.55
C LEU A 44 -34.64 8.30 -15.83
N VAL A 45 -33.87 9.33 -16.23
CA VAL A 45 -34.26 10.46 -17.12
C VAL A 45 -33.05 11.39 -17.31
N GLY A 46 -32.84 11.87 -18.54
CA GLY A 46 -31.70 12.70 -18.94
C GLY A 46 -31.73 14.14 -18.42
N GLY A 47 -30.55 14.60 -18.01
CA GLY A 47 -30.14 15.96 -17.74
C GLY A 47 -28.62 16.01 -17.85
N MET A 48 -28.02 17.16 -18.20
CA MET A 48 -26.56 17.33 -18.18
C MET A 48 -26.04 16.89 -16.81
N ALA A 49 -25.40 15.72 -16.79
CA ALA A 49 -24.86 15.15 -15.58
C ALA A 49 -23.60 15.93 -15.27
N ILE A 50 -23.73 16.92 -14.39
CA ILE A 50 -22.69 17.13 -13.38
C ILE A 50 -22.72 15.81 -12.62
N SER A 51 -21.92 14.83 -13.08
CA SER A 51 -21.70 13.61 -12.31
C SER A 51 -21.33 14.11 -10.92
N PRO A 52 -22.04 13.69 -9.85
CA PRO A 52 -21.48 13.90 -8.54
C PRO A 52 -20.06 13.35 -8.64
N ALA A 53 -19.06 14.17 -8.27
CA ALA A 53 -17.76 13.64 -7.94
C ALA A 53 -18.05 12.67 -6.80
N ALA A 54 -18.28 11.41 -7.17
CA ALA A 54 -18.32 10.34 -6.22
C ALA A 54 -16.90 10.31 -5.70
N GLY A 55 -16.69 10.86 -4.51
CA GLY A 55 -15.54 10.49 -3.70
C GLY A 55 -15.70 9.01 -3.43
N ALA A 56 -15.29 8.19 -4.40
CA ALA A 56 -15.10 6.78 -4.19
C ALA A 56 -14.07 6.68 -3.07
N ASP A 57 -14.39 5.87 -2.07
CA ASP A 57 -13.47 5.52 -1.01
C ASP A 57 -12.26 4.88 -1.69
N GLN A 58 -11.12 5.57 -1.65
CA GLN A 58 -9.89 5.11 -2.28
C GLN A 58 -9.33 4.00 -1.40
N VAL A 59 -9.04 2.85 -1.99
CA VAL A 59 -8.49 1.69 -1.30
C VAL A 59 -7.26 1.25 -2.09
N ALA A 60 -6.15 1.07 -1.39
CA ALA A 60 -4.98 0.40 -1.95
C ALA A 60 -5.05 -1.10 -1.67
N ILE A 61 -4.65 -1.92 -2.63
CA ILE A 61 -4.69 -3.38 -2.53
C ILE A 61 -3.27 -3.88 -2.67
N LEU A 62 -2.75 -4.50 -1.60
CA LEU A 62 -1.49 -5.23 -1.65
C LEU A 62 -1.79 -6.70 -1.94
N SER A 63 -1.21 -7.21 -3.01
CA SER A 63 -1.32 -8.60 -3.43
C SER A 63 0.04 -9.25 -3.41
N THR A 64 0.08 -10.54 -3.08
CA THR A 64 1.27 -11.37 -3.25
C THR A 64 1.07 -12.17 -4.53
N GLU A 65 1.98 -12.02 -5.48
CA GLU A 65 1.97 -12.86 -6.68
C GLU A 65 2.83 -14.10 -6.42
N ASP A 66 2.34 -15.26 -6.87
CA ASP A 66 3.08 -16.50 -6.83
C ASP A 66 4.14 -16.43 -7.94
N GLY A 67 5.43 -16.49 -7.56
CA GLY A 67 6.56 -16.32 -8.49
C GLY A 67 6.71 -17.40 -9.57
N ASP A 68 5.83 -18.40 -9.60
CA ASP A 68 5.93 -19.56 -10.47
C ASP A 68 4.98 -19.44 -11.69
N GLU A 69 5.21 -18.42 -12.51
CA GLU A 69 4.94 -18.56 -13.95
C GLU A 69 6.07 -19.38 -14.60
N ASP A 70 6.30 -20.59 -14.10
CA ASP A 70 7.01 -21.60 -14.87
C ASP A 70 6.11 -21.95 -16.07
N GLU A 71 6.31 -21.21 -17.17
CA GLU A 71 5.77 -21.43 -18.51
C GLU A 71 6.24 -22.77 -19.13
N ASP A 72 6.61 -23.76 -18.31
CA ASP A 72 6.73 -25.14 -18.75
C ASP A 72 5.30 -25.70 -18.92
N GLU A 73 4.67 -25.29 -20.03
CA GLU A 73 3.41 -25.79 -20.58
C GLU A 73 3.50 -27.28 -21.00
N ASP A 74 4.21 -28.12 -20.25
CA ASP A 74 4.24 -29.56 -20.48
C ASP A 74 2.96 -30.18 -19.88
N GLU A 75 1.97 -30.30 -20.77
CA GLU A 75 0.68 -31.01 -20.69
C GLU A 75 0.64 -32.19 -19.69
N HIS A 76 0.45 -31.93 -18.40
CA HIS A 76 0.05 -32.95 -17.42
C HIS A 76 -1.36 -32.66 -16.88
N GLU A 77 -2.33 -33.29 -17.55
CA GLU A 77 -3.74 -33.39 -17.15
C GLU A 77 -3.88 -34.20 -15.85
N ASP A 78 -3.53 -33.63 -14.70
CA ASP A 78 -3.96 -34.07 -13.35
C ASP A 78 -3.94 -32.89 -12.34
N ARG A 79 -4.07 -31.64 -12.82
CA ARG A 79 -4.12 -30.39 -11.99
C ARG A 79 -5.48 -30.19 -11.30
N ASP A 80 -5.79 -31.04 -10.32
CA ASP A 80 -7.03 -30.96 -9.54
C ASP A 80 -6.85 -30.58 -8.05
N SER A 81 -5.70 -30.08 -7.58
CA SER A 81 -5.58 -29.73 -6.13
C SER A 81 -4.86 -28.45 -5.70
N ASP A 82 -4.00 -27.80 -6.50
CA ASP A 82 -3.19 -26.68 -5.97
C ASP A 82 -3.67 -25.29 -6.42
N ARG A 83 -4.98 -25.10 -6.54
CA ARG A 83 -5.57 -23.86 -7.08
C ARG A 83 -5.65 -22.71 -6.06
N ASN A 84 -4.95 -22.81 -4.93
CA ASN A 84 -5.09 -21.90 -3.79
C ASN A 84 -3.91 -20.91 -3.62
N GLY A 85 -2.95 -20.89 -4.56
CA GLY A 85 -1.82 -19.95 -4.52
C GLY A 85 -0.97 -20.08 -3.26
N ALA A 86 -0.69 -21.32 -2.86
CA ALA A 86 0.16 -21.62 -1.71
C ALA A 86 1.55 -22.00 -2.18
N TYR A 87 2.57 -21.50 -1.48
CA TYR A 87 3.96 -21.84 -1.73
C TYR A 87 4.29 -23.19 -1.09
N HIS A 88 4.78 -24.15 -1.87
CA HIS A 88 5.22 -25.45 -1.38
C HIS A 88 6.73 -25.47 -1.22
N VAL A 89 7.20 -25.72 0.00
CA VAL A 89 8.62 -25.55 0.37
C VAL A 89 9.08 -26.69 1.28
N GLU A 90 10.30 -27.17 1.10
CA GLU A 90 10.88 -28.15 2.05
C GLU A 90 11.54 -27.45 3.25
N PRO A 91 11.59 -28.09 4.43
CA PRO A 91 12.35 -27.56 5.56
C PRO A 91 13.82 -27.26 5.19
N GLY A 92 14.26 -26.03 5.48
CA GLY A 92 15.62 -25.56 5.19
C GLY A 92 15.82 -24.95 3.80
N GLU A 93 14.76 -24.83 2.99
CA GLU A 93 14.80 -24.10 1.72
C GLU A 93 14.50 -22.60 1.90
N GLU A 94 14.84 -21.82 0.88
CA GLU A 94 14.54 -20.39 0.77
C GLU A 94 13.73 -20.16 -0.51
N PHE A 95 12.79 -19.21 -0.45
CA PHE A 95 11.96 -18.82 -1.59
C PHE A 95 11.70 -17.30 -1.56
N THR A 96 11.16 -16.77 -2.65
CA THR A 96 10.91 -15.33 -2.82
C THR A 96 9.44 -15.06 -3.14
N ILE A 97 8.89 -14.00 -2.57
CA ILE A 97 7.52 -13.55 -2.81
C ILE A 97 7.55 -12.12 -3.35
N ASP A 98 6.93 -11.90 -4.50
CA ASP A 98 6.74 -10.56 -5.05
C ASP A 98 5.48 -9.91 -4.49
N LEU A 99 5.65 -8.69 -3.96
CA LEU A 99 4.57 -7.88 -3.45
C LEU A 99 4.18 -6.84 -4.50
N THR A 100 2.94 -6.91 -4.96
CA THR A 100 2.36 -5.97 -5.92
C THR A 100 1.34 -5.09 -5.25
N LEU A 101 1.46 -3.78 -5.43
CA LEU A 101 0.49 -2.81 -4.91
C LEU A 101 -0.29 -2.21 -6.06
N TYR A 102 -1.62 -2.19 -5.91
CA TYR A 102 -2.51 -1.35 -6.70
C TYR A 102 -2.99 -0.17 -5.87
N ALA A 103 -2.73 1.06 -6.32
CA ALA A 103 -3.28 2.27 -5.73
C ALA A 103 -3.72 3.27 -6.81
N GLU A 104 -4.93 3.82 -6.70
CA GLU A 104 -5.43 4.83 -7.64
C GLU A 104 -4.90 6.25 -7.34
N GLY A 105 -4.23 6.44 -6.21
CA GLY A 105 -3.85 7.76 -5.71
C GLY A 105 -5.00 8.52 -5.04
N GLY A 106 -4.71 9.77 -4.65
CA GLY A 106 -5.60 10.76 -4.05
C GLY A 106 -6.46 11.54 -5.05
N HIS A 107 -7.11 12.62 -4.59
CA HIS A 107 -7.84 13.52 -5.48
C HIS A 107 -6.89 14.50 -6.18
N GLY A 108 -7.05 14.70 -7.50
CA GLY A 108 -6.31 15.73 -8.23
C GLY A 108 -4.87 15.34 -8.58
N ASP A 109 -4.68 14.12 -9.09
CA ASP A 109 -3.37 13.54 -9.48
C ASP A 109 -2.39 13.35 -8.30
N ASP A 110 -2.92 13.37 -7.07
CA ASP A 110 -2.17 13.05 -5.86
C ASP A 110 -1.78 11.56 -5.86
N GLY A 111 -0.51 11.28 -5.64
CA GLY A 111 0.04 9.93 -5.71
C GLY A 111 0.66 9.53 -4.38
N VAL A 112 1.00 8.25 -4.27
CA VAL A 112 1.69 7.73 -3.08
C VAL A 112 3.14 8.19 -3.05
N VAL A 113 3.54 8.82 -1.94
CA VAL A 113 4.89 9.34 -1.72
C VAL A 113 5.70 8.52 -0.73
N ALA A 114 5.04 7.74 0.13
CA ALA A 114 5.68 6.79 1.02
C ALA A 114 4.86 5.49 1.17
N LEU A 115 5.54 4.40 1.50
CA LEU A 115 4.99 3.06 1.69
C LEU A 115 5.74 2.38 2.83
N ALA A 116 5.01 1.81 3.78
CA ALA A 116 5.53 0.93 4.82
C ALA A 116 4.93 -0.46 4.64
N VAL A 117 5.76 -1.47 4.37
CA VAL A 117 5.36 -2.88 4.28
C VAL A 117 5.78 -3.58 5.57
N VAL A 118 4.85 -4.29 6.19
CA VAL A 118 5.09 -5.09 7.40
C VAL A 118 4.75 -6.55 7.11
N ALA A 119 5.74 -7.42 7.17
CA ALA A 119 5.60 -8.86 7.03
C ALA A 119 5.61 -9.53 8.42
N GLN A 120 4.61 -10.34 8.70
CA GLN A 120 4.41 -11.05 9.98
C GLN A 120 4.38 -12.57 9.74
N TYR A 121 5.17 -13.31 10.51
CA TYR A 121 5.36 -14.76 10.36
C TYR A 121 5.63 -15.45 11.70
N HIS A 122 5.43 -16.77 11.75
CA HIS A 122 5.81 -17.56 12.92
C HIS A 122 7.33 -17.79 12.96
N PRO A 123 8.07 -17.25 13.95
CA PRO A 123 9.54 -17.23 13.94
C PRO A 123 10.18 -18.62 14.14
N ASP A 124 9.45 -19.60 14.68
CA ASP A 124 9.95 -20.97 14.77
C ASP A 124 9.87 -21.75 13.43
N TYR A 125 9.13 -21.26 12.42
CA TYR A 125 8.91 -21.97 11.16
C TYR A 125 9.51 -21.24 9.96
N LEU A 126 9.41 -19.90 9.96
CA LEU A 126 9.83 -19.04 8.86
C LEU A 126 10.75 -17.94 9.38
N GLU A 127 11.60 -17.41 8.51
CA GLU A 127 12.43 -16.23 8.76
C GLU A 127 12.47 -15.39 7.49
N VAL A 128 12.03 -14.13 7.55
CA VAL A 128 12.29 -13.19 6.46
C VAL A 128 13.74 -12.73 6.55
N THR A 129 14.54 -13.04 5.53
CA THR A 129 15.99 -12.80 5.54
C THR A 129 16.40 -11.55 4.77
N ASP A 130 15.58 -11.11 3.81
CA ASP A 130 15.83 -9.91 3.02
C ASP A 130 14.52 -9.34 2.43
N ILE A 131 14.47 -8.03 2.22
CA ILE A 131 13.40 -7.37 1.48
C ILE A 131 14.03 -6.42 0.45
N GLU A 132 13.94 -6.79 -0.83
CA GLU A 132 14.41 -5.96 -1.93
C GLU A 132 13.34 -4.96 -2.36
N ARG A 133 13.69 -3.68 -2.45
CA ARG A 133 12.78 -2.65 -2.95
C ARG A 133 12.47 -2.84 -4.45
N GLY A 134 11.19 -2.75 -4.81
CA GLY A 134 10.72 -2.62 -6.19
C GLY A 134 10.71 -1.19 -6.74
N PRO A 135 10.55 -1.00 -8.07
CA PRO A 135 10.65 0.30 -8.73
C PRO A 135 9.36 1.15 -8.62
N TRP A 136 8.30 0.66 -7.99
CA TRP A 136 6.98 1.30 -8.06
C TRP A 136 6.96 2.77 -7.61
N LEU A 137 7.66 3.11 -6.52
CA LEU A 137 7.77 4.50 -6.04
C LEU A 137 8.64 5.41 -6.91
N GLU A 138 9.29 4.92 -7.97
CA GLU A 138 10.07 5.75 -8.91
C GLU A 138 9.22 6.33 -10.05
N GLN A 139 7.93 5.95 -10.11
CA GLN A 139 6.99 6.46 -11.11
C GLN A 139 6.67 7.95 -10.91
N GLY A 140 6.09 8.60 -11.93
CA GLY A 140 5.72 10.01 -11.85
C GLY A 140 6.90 10.96 -12.05
N ASP A 141 6.99 11.99 -11.21
CA ASP A 141 8.07 12.97 -11.30
C ASP A 141 9.43 12.36 -10.90
N ALA A 142 10.53 12.98 -11.32
CA ALA A 142 11.86 12.52 -10.94
C ALA A 142 12.10 12.76 -9.43
N ALA A 143 12.20 11.68 -8.66
CA ALA A 143 12.53 11.70 -7.25
C ALA A 143 13.57 10.61 -6.93
N ASP A 144 14.38 10.87 -5.91
CA ASP A 144 15.19 9.81 -5.29
C ASP A 144 14.30 9.05 -4.30
N VAL A 145 14.39 7.72 -4.26
CA VAL A 145 13.65 6.90 -3.29
C VAL A 145 14.60 6.43 -2.20
N ALA A 146 14.33 6.84 -0.97
CA ALA A 146 15.02 6.37 0.22
C ALA A 146 14.31 5.14 0.80
N THR A 147 15.07 4.29 1.48
CA THR A 147 14.59 3.03 2.04
C THR A 147 15.20 2.76 3.41
N GLU A 148 14.40 2.21 4.31
CA GLU A 148 14.84 1.67 5.60
C GLU A 148 14.25 0.28 5.81
N GLN A 149 15.03 -0.62 6.41
CA GLN A 149 14.62 -2.01 6.67
C GLN A 149 14.94 -2.39 8.11
N THR A 150 13.99 -3.09 8.74
CA THR A 150 14.11 -3.56 10.12
C THR A 150 13.66 -5.02 10.20
N PHE A 151 14.47 -5.87 10.82
CA PHE A 151 14.17 -7.28 11.03
C PHE A 151 14.15 -7.60 12.53
N ALA A 152 12.98 -8.00 13.04
CA ALA A 152 12.74 -8.39 14.43
C ALA A 152 12.45 -9.90 14.47
N HIS A 153 13.48 -10.71 14.20
CA HIS A 153 13.32 -12.16 14.01
C HIS A 153 12.68 -12.88 15.20
N ASP A 154 13.00 -12.48 16.44
CA ASP A 154 12.40 -13.07 17.65
C ASP A 154 10.90 -12.74 17.80
N GLU A 155 10.44 -11.68 17.15
CA GLU A 155 9.04 -11.21 17.15
C GLU A 155 8.29 -11.63 15.88
N GLY A 156 8.97 -12.30 14.95
CA GLY A 156 8.39 -12.75 13.68
C GLY A 156 7.99 -11.60 12.75
N THR A 157 8.66 -10.45 12.82
CA THR A 157 8.30 -9.26 12.04
C THR A 157 9.47 -8.75 11.21
N ALA A 158 9.18 -8.36 9.97
CA ALA A 158 10.11 -7.64 9.10
C ALA A 158 9.41 -6.44 8.43
N THR A 159 10.09 -5.31 8.39
CA THR A 159 9.52 -4.03 7.90
C THR A 159 10.41 -3.44 6.82
N LEU A 160 9.78 -2.95 5.75
CA LEU A 160 10.40 -2.12 4.73
C LEU A 160 9.65 -0.79 4.63
N GLU A 161 10.36 0.31 4.88
CA GLU A 161 9.86 1.66 4.67
C GLU A 161 10.52 2.26 3.43
N GLN A 162 9.73 2.96 2.63
CA GLN A 162 10.19 3.63 1.42
C GLN A 162 9.52 4.99 1.28
N TRP A 163 10.27 6.01 0.88
CA TRP A 163 9.71 7.35 0.63
C TRP A 163 10.47 8.12 -0.45
N ARG A 164 9.77 9.03 -1.11
CA ARG A 164 10.31 9.89 -2.17
C ARG A 164 10.96 11.16 -1.61
N GLU A 165 12.06 11.59 -2.22
CA GLU A 165 12.73 12.87 -1.98
C GLU A 165 12.95 13.64 -3.31
N PRO A 166 12.27 14.78 -3.52
CA PRO A 166 11.18 15.33 -2.71
C PRO A 166 9.91 14.47 -2.77
N ALA A 167 9.04 14.59 -1.76
CA ALA A 167 7.71 13.99 -1.75
C ALA A 167 6.79 14.74 -2.74
N ALA A 168 6.97 14.49 -4.03
CA ALA A 168 6.20 15.13 -5.10
C ALA A 168 5.90 14.15 -6.25
N GLY A 169 4.73 14.29 -6.86
CA GLY A 169 4.30 13.60 -8.07
C GLY A 169 4.21 12.08 -7.89
N GLY A 170 3.69 11.64 -6.74
CA GLY A 170 3.74 10.26 -6.24
C GLY A 170 3.25 9.16 -7.20
N ALA A 171 3.43 7.90 -6.80
CA ALA A 171 3.12 6.74 -7.62
C ALA A 171 1.62 6.37 -7.59
N THR A 172 1.12 5.86 -8.71
CA THR A 172 -0.22 5.29 -8.86
C THR A 172 -0.17 4.07 -9.79
N GLY A 173 -1.29 3.34 -9.91
CA GLY A 173 -1.40 2.14 -10.73
C GLY A 173 -0.97 0.87 -10.00
N MET A 174 -0.66 -0.17 -10.78
CA MET A 174 -0.27 -1.50 -10.30
C MET A 174 1.20 -1.80 -10.67
N ALA A 175 2.06 -2.08 -9.70
CA ALA A 175 3.35 -2.74 -9.94
C ALA A 175 3.95 -3.31 -8.65
N THR A 176 5.06 -4.05 -8.81
CA THR A 176 5.84 -4.62 -7.71
C THR A 176 6.46 -3.52 -6.84
N VAL A 177 6.15 -3.55 -5.55
CA VAL A 177 6.69 -2.62 -4.54
C VAL A 177 7.89 -3.21 -3.79
N ALA A 178 7.96 -4.52 -3.65
CA ALA A 178 9.06 -5.22 -2.99
C ALA A 178 9.10 -6.70 -3.35
N THR A 179 10.25 -7.32 -3.18
CA THR A 179 10.45 -8.78 -3.23
C THR A 179 10.96 -9.24 -1.87
N VAL A 180 10.27 -10.17 -1.23
CA VAL A 180 10.58 -10.67 0.11
C VAL A 180 11.26 -12.03 0.00
N THR A 181 12.44 -12.19 0.57
CA THR A 181 13.11 -13.51 0.68
C THR A 181 12.79 -14.14 2.02
N VAL A 182 12.30 -15.39 1.99
CA VAL A 182 11.85 -16.13 3.16
C VAL A 182 12.60 -17.46 3.24
N ALA A 183 13.19 -17.73 4.40
CA ALA A 183 13.81 -18.99 4.74
C ALA A 183 12.88 -19.83 5.61
N VAL A 184 12.88 -21.14 5.40
CA VAL A 184 12.11 -22.11 6.18
C VAL A 184 13.05 -22.78 7.17
N ALA A 185 12.67 -22.84 8.44
CA ALA A 185 13.48 -23.49 9.45
C ALA A 185 13.72 -24.97 9.09
N SER A 186 14.96 -25.43 9.21
CA SER A 186 15.34 -26.81 8.82
C SER A 186 14.69 -27.90 9.67
N ASP A 187 14.15 -27.54 10.84
CA ASP A 187 13.41 -28.38 11.77
C ASP A 187 11.92 -28.01 11.85
N ALA A 188 11.42 -27.19 10.93
CA ALA A 188 10.00 -26.91 10.81
C ALA A 188 9.21 -28.22 10.60
N PRO A 189 8.09 -28.41 11.31
CA PRO A 189 7.22 -29.56 11.08
C PRO A 189 6.46 -29.42 9.76
N ASP A 190 6.10 -30.55 9.15
CA ASP A 190 5.19 -30.57 8.01
C ASP A 190 3.83 -29.98 8.42
N GLY A 191 3.29 -29.08 7.61
CA GLY A 191 2.03 -28.40 7.90
C GLY A 191 1.80 -27.14 7.07
N GLU A 192 0.69 -26.46 7.34
CA GLU A 192 0.33 -25.20 6.67
C GLU A 192 0.56 -24.02 7.60
N THR A 193 1.20 -22.95 7.12
CA THR A 193 1.36 -21.69 7.84
C THR A 193 1.08 -20.51 6.91
N THR A 194 1.22 -19.28 7.40
CA THR A 194 0.88 -18.08 6.62
C THR A 194 1.87 -16.96 6.93
N LEU A 195 2.24 -16.21 5.89
CA LEU A 195 2.94 -14.93 5.98
C LEU A 195 1.92 -13.81 5.76
N GLU A 196 1.77 -12.90 6.71
CA GLU A 196 0.76 -11.83 6.68
C GLU A 196 1.36 -10.46 6.36
N PHE A 197 0.65 -9.67 5.55
CA PHE A 197 1.04 -8.30 5.17
C PHE A 197 -0.01 -7.24 5.57
N GLY A 198 -0.82 -7.55 6.58
CA GLY A 198 -2.03 -6.81 6.93
C GLY A 198 -1.80 -5.39 7.49
N GLU A 199 -0.59 -5.08 7.96
CA GLU A 199 -0.24 -3.79 8.57
C GLU A 199 0.50 -2.84 7.61
N THR A 200 0.40 -3.08 6.31
CA THR A 200 0.96 -2.20 5.29
C THR A 200 0.25 -0.84 5.30
N ASP A 201 0.99 0.25 5.17
CA ASP A 201 0.49 1.63 5.14
C ASP A 201 1.05 2.42 3.95
N ILE A 202 0.30 3.41 3.47
CA ILE A 202 0.72 4.32 2.40
C ILE A 202 0.41 5.77 2.75
N GLU A 203 1.31 6.67 2.35
CA GLU A 203 1.13 8.11 2.48
C GLU A 203 0.99 8.74 1.10
N LEU A 204 -0.02 9.61 0.96
CA LEU A 204 -0.22 10.44 -0.22
C LEU A 204 0.52 11.78 -0.08
N GLU A 205 0.79 12.48 -1.20
CA GLU A 205 1.37 13.82 -1.17
C GLU A 205 0.52 14.81 -0.36
N SER A 206 -0.81 14.61 -0.36
CA SER A 206 -1.73 15.45 0.41
C SER A 206 -1.97 15.02 1.87
N ASP A 207 -1.19 14.05 2.38
CA ASP A 207 -1.29 13.51 3.76
C ASP A 207 -2.69 12.94 4.10
N TRP A 208 -3.47 12.55 3.08
CA TRP A 208 -4.78 11.96 3.30
C TRP A 208 -4.66 10.45 3.53
N PRO A 209 -5.25 9.90 4.61
CA PRO A 209 -5.11 8.48 4.92
C PRO A 209 -5.86 7.63 3.89
N VAL A 210 -5.19 6.60 3.36
CA VAL A 210 -5.77 5.62 2.44
C VAL A 210 -5.73 4.24 3.11
N PRO A 211 -6.88 3.57 3.29
CA PRO A 211 -6.87 2.20 3.78
C PRO A 211 -6.17 1.28 2.79
N VAL A 212 -5.20 0.51 3.28
CA VAL A 212 -4.57 -0.59 2.55
C VAL A 212 -5.25 -1.89 2.95
N VAL A 213 -5.63 -2.69 1.97
CA VAL A 213 -6.04 -4.07 2.18
C VAL A 213 -4.84 -4.95 1.89
N GLY A 214 -4.18 -5.43 2.95
CA GLY A 214 -3.09 -6.38 2.89
C GLY A 214 -3.56 -7.79 2.55
N GLY A 215 -2.74 -8.51 1.79
CA GLY A 215 -2.89 -9.94 1.55
C GLY A 215 -2.22 -10.79 2.62
N SER A 216 -2.45 -12.09 2.54
CA SER A 216 -1.67 -13.10 3.24
C SER A 216 -1.27 -14.19 2.25
N THR A 217 -0.09 -14.77 2.45
CA THR A 217 0.47 -15.80 1.59
C THR A 217 0.47 -17.13 2.33
N PRO A 218 -0.35 -18.11 1.90
CA PRO A 218 -0.34 -19.44 2.50
C PRO A 218 0.94 -20.18 2.08
N ILE A 219 1.54 -20.90 3.02
CA ILE A 219 2.78 -21.66 2.84
C ILE A 219 2.55 -23.08 3.33
N VAL A 220 2.91 -24.05 2.51
CA VAL A 220 2.85 -25.49 2.80
C VAL A 220 4.28 -26.00 2.97
N ILE A 221 4.61 -26.44 4.18
CA ILE A 221 5.93 -26.97 4.53
C ILE A 221 5.93 -28.50 4.40
N GLY A 222 6.91 -29.04 3.68
CA GLY A 222 7.09 -30.48 3.45
C GLY A 222 5.90 -31.13 2.73
N ASP A 223 5.44 -32.28 3.23
CA ASP A 223 4.26 -32.98 2.71
C ASP A 223 2.92 -32.26 3.04
N GLY A 224 2.97 -31.10 3.70
CA GLY A 224 1.81 -30.36 4.21
C GLY A 224 1.14 -31.06 5.40
N GLY A 225 -0.11 -30.71 5.69
CA GLY A 225 -0.84 -31.37 6.78
C GLY A 225 -1.92 -30.52 7.42
N GLU A 226 -1.88 -30.44 8.75
CA GLU A 226 -2.73 -29.56 9.53
C GLU A 226 -2.14 -28.14 9.59
N GLU A 227 -3.01 -27.16 9.81
CA GLU A 227 -2.61 -25.77 10.09
C GLU A 227 -1.71 -25.77 11.34
N LEU A 228 -0.52 -25.20 11.19
CA LEU A 228 0.45 -25.02 12.26
C LEU A 228 -0.03 -23.94 13.24
N GLU A 229 0.60 -23.89 14.41
CA GLU A 229 0.28 -22.88 15.42
C GLU A 229 0.52 -21.46 14.87
N SER A 230 -0.46 -20.57 15.06
CA SER A 230 -0.33 -19.14 14.74
C SER A 230 0.49 -18.42 15.81
N PHE A 231 1.34 -17.48 15.40
CA PHE A 231 2.07 -16.62 16.33
C PHE A 231 1.27 -15.35 16.64
N GLU A 232 1.17 -14.98 17.91
CA GLU A 232 0.55 -13.70 18.29
C GLU A 232 1.61 -12.59 18.22
N HIS A 233 1.49 -11.72 17.23
CA HIS A 233 2.35 -10.54 17.11
C HIS A 233 1.88 -9.43 18.05
N ASP A 234 2.83 -8.76 18.72
CA ASP A 234 2.53 -7.59 19.52
C ASP A 234 2.35 -6.38 18.59
N GLU A 235 1.11 -5.96 18.40
CA GLU A 235 0.72 -4.76 17.65
C GLU A 235 1.42 -3.48 18.14
N SER A 236 1.95 -3.47 19.37
CA SER A 236 2.70 -2.33 19.89
C SER A 236 4.17 -2.30 19.48
N ALA A 237 4.75 -3.42 19.04
CA ALA A 237 6.12 -3.45 18.57
C ALA A 237 6.29 -2.68 17.24
N ALA A 238 5.29 -2.75 16.37
CA ALA A 238 5.25 -2.00 15.11
C ALA A 238 5.16 -0.46 15.31
N ASP A 239 4.59 -0.02 16.45
CA ASP A 239 4.42 1.41 16.78
C ASP A 239 5.65 2.00 17.51
N SER A 240 6.57 1.16 17.99
CA SER A 240 7.51 1.55 19.05
C SER A 240 8.79 2.27 18.61
N ASP A 241 9.18 2.23 17.32
CA ASP A 241 10.43 2.88 16.84
C ASP A 241 10.22 4.05 15.86
N LEU A 242 8.97 4.37 15.49
CA LEU A 242 8.64 5.62 14.82
C LEU A 242 8.66 6.77 15.82
N GLY A 243 9.88 7.14 16.23
CA GLY A 243 10.20 8.01 17.35
C GLY A 243 9.10 8.99 17.74
N ASP A 244 8.48 8.74 18.89
CA ASP A 244 7.98 9.80 19.77
C ASP A 244 9.20 10.67 20.09
N GLY A 245 9.48 11.60 19.18
CA GLY A 245 10.46 12.64 19.33
C GLY A 245 10.01 13.43 20.53
N SER A 246 10.47 12.99 21.71
CA SER A 246 10.23 13.57 23.01
C SER A 246 10.42 15.06 22.85
N SER A 247 9.30 15.76 22.64
CA SER A 247 9.26 17.20 22.65
C SER A 247 9.55 17.53 24.10
N GLY A 248 10.84 17.70 24.38
CA GLY A 248 11.35 18.31 25.59
C GLY A 248 10.74 19.70 25.65
N ASP A 249 9.52 19.74 26.19
CA ASP A 249 8.85 20.91 26.68
C ASP A 249 9.69 21.38 27.88
N GLU A 250 10.77 22.08 27.55
CA GLU A 250 11.45 22.95 28.48
C GLU A 250 10.48 24.10 28.74
N SER A 251 9.52 23.84 29.64
CA SER A 251 8.65 24.81 30.29
C SER A 251 9.51 25.90 30.93
N GLN A 252 9.96 26.87 30.13
CA GLN A 252 10.56 28.10 30.60
C GLN A 252 9.42 29.06 30.93
N SER A 253 8.90 28.88 32.14
CA SER A 253 8.01 29.82 32.81
C SER A 253 8.71 31.17 32.98
N GLY A 254 8.25 32.16 32.21
CA GLY A 254 8.57 33.57 32.39
C GLY A 254 8.05 34.34 31.18
N ASP A 255 7.48 35.52 31.29
CA ASP A 255 7.16 36.39 32.40
C ASP A 255 6.17 37.39 31.78
N GLU A 256 5.21 37.82 32.57
CA GLU A 256 4.01 38.52 32.15
C GLU A 256 4.37 39.96 31.73
N SER A 257 3.97 40.40 30.53
CA SER A 257 3.85 41.84 30.24
C SER A 257 2.84 42.11 29.12
N ASP A 258 1.62 42.37 29.58
CA ASP A 258 0.65 43.26 28.97
C ASP A 258 1.31 44.45 28.25
N THR A 259 0.92 44.71 26.99
CA THR A 259 0.56 46.06 26.52
C THR A 259 -0.17 45.94 25.20
N GLY A 260 -1.46 46.29 25.22
CA GLY A 260 -2.32 46.28 24.05
C GLY A 260 -1.90 47.29 22.98
N THR A 261 -2.37 47.05 21.76
CA THR A 261 -2.63 48.09 20.77
C THR A 261 -3.70 47.57 19.82
N ASP A 262 -4.91 48.12 19.98
CA ASP A 262 -5.96 48.09 18.98
C ASP A 262 -5.42 48.64 17.65
N THR A 263 -5.62 47.93 16.54
CA THR A 263 -5.55 48.53 15.21
C THR A 263 -6.69 48.01 14.36
N ASP A 264 -7.76 48.79 14.44
CA ASP A 264 -8.87 48.91 13.52
C ASP A 264 -8.34 49.44 12.17
N THR A 265 -8.57 48.75 11.05
CA THR A 265 -8.33 49.28 9.69
C THR A 265 -9.26 48.59 8.68
N THR A 266 -10.43 49.22 8.50
CA THR A 266 -11.06 49.67 7.23
C THR A 266 -10.88 48.81 5.97
N THR A 267 -11.97 48.31 5.35
CA THR A 267 -12.77 48.98 4.29
C THR A 267 -12.23 48.78 2.86
N GLY A 268 -13.13 48.33 1.96
CA GLY A 268 -12.98 48.39 0.49
C GLY A 268 -12.50 47.05 -0.10
N GLU A 269 -13.00 46.54 -1.21
CA GLU A 269 -13.81 47.11 -2.28
C GLU A 269 -14.44 45.94 -3.06
N ASP A 270 -15.70 46.13 -3.45
CA ASP A 270 -16.37 45.37 -4.49
C ASP A 270 -15.68 45.61 -5.84
N GLY A 271 -15.46 44.56 -6.62
CA GLY A 271 -14.84 44.62 -7.95
C GLY A 271 -15.45 43.57 -8.87
N ASP A 272 -16.47 44.01 -9.62
CA ASP A 272 -17.05 43.37 -10.81
C ASP A 272 -16.06 43.34 -12.00
N GLU A 273 -16.47 42.61 -13.04
CA GLU A 273 -16.16 42.75 -14.48
C GLU A 273 -15.29 41.65 -15.14
N ASP A 274 -16.00 40.76 -15.84
CA ASP A 274 -15.84 40.37 -17.26
C ASP A 274 -14.46 40.06 -17.85
N GLU A 275 -14.28 38.84 -18.37
CA GLU A 275 -13.51 38.64 -19.61
C GLU A 275 -13.98 37.38 -20.36
N ASP A 276 -14.86 37.61 -21.34
CA ASP A 276 -15.17 36.69 -22.44
C ASP A 276 -13.97 36.61 -23.39
N GLY A 277 -13.37 35.43 -23.54
CA GLY A 277 -12.25 35.17 -24.44
C GLY A 277 -12.56 34.07 -25.44
N ASP A 278 -13.21 34.43 -26.55
CA ASP A 278 -13.31 33.64 -27.78
C ASP A 278 -11.91 33.52 -28.44
N GLU A 279 -11.42 32.29 -28.64
CA GLU A 279 -10.35 32.02 -29.61
C GLU A 279 -10.77 30.89 -30.56
N ASP A 280 -11.51 31.28 -31.60
CA ASP A 280 -11.54 30.59 -32.88
C ASP A 280 -10.17 30.76 -33.57
N GLY A 281 -9.50 29.66 -33.86
CA GLY A 281 -8.22 29.65 -34.55
C GLY A 281 -8.00 28.35 -35.30
N ASP A 282 -8.58 28.28 -36.49
CA ASP A 282 -8.17 27.39 -37.58
C ASP A 282 -6.64 27.43 -37.78
N GLU A 283 -6.09 26.40 -38.44
CA GLU A 283 -5.26 26.50 -39.66
C GLU A 283 -4.35 25.26 -39.79
N ALA A 284 -4.50 24.59 -40.93
CA ALA A 284 -3.79 23.39 -41.34
C ALA A 284 -2.30 23.62 -41.63
N GLY A 285 -1.45 22.60 -41.45
CA GLY A 285 -0.10 22.67 -42.02
C GLY A 285 0.93 21.61 -41.62
N PHE A 286 0.78 20.38 -42.13
CA PHE A 286 1.83 19.61 -42.80
C PHE A 286 3.29 19.60 -42.25
N VAL A 287 3.75 18.46 -41.71
CA VAL A 287 5.00 17.84 -42.21
C VAL A 287 4.99 16.32 -42.04
N THR A 288 5.28 15.68 -43.16
CA THR A 288 5.39 14.26 -43.40
C THR A 288 6.70 13.71 -42.85
N GLY A 289 6.64 12.54 -42.21
CA GLY A 289 7.72 11.55 -42.30
C GLY A 289 8.28 11.07 -40.96
N LEU A 290 8.02 9.79 -40.63
CA LEU A 290 9.06 8.78 -40.53
C LEU A 290 8.46 7.38 -40.30
N ALA A 291 8.85 6.49 -41.21
CA ALA A 291 9.07 5.04 -41.05
C ALA A 291 8.12 4.22 -40.17
N SER A 292 7.25 3.50 -40.86
CA SER A 292 6.83 2.12 -40.61
C SER A 292 7.68 1.31 -39.62
N ASN A 293 7.06 0.86 -38.53
CA ASN A 293 7.30 -0.45 -37.94
C ASN A 293 5.94 -1.10 -37.69
N GLY A 294 5.72 -2.26 -38.30
CA GLY A 294 4.46 -2.99 -38.22
C GLY A 294 4.28 -3.60 -36.84
N LEU A 295 3.21 -3.18 -36.15
CA LEU A 295 2.65 -3.90 -35.02
C LEU A 295 1.29 -4.45 -35.46
N ALA A 296 1.20 -5.76 -35.57
CA ALA A 296 -0.04 -6.45 -35.86
C ALA A 296 -0.93 -6.43 -34.60
N LEU A 297 -2.00 -5.64 -34.63
CA LEU A 297 -3.08 -5.69 -33.65
C LEU A 297 -3.86 -6.99 -33.85
N ALA A 298 -3.61 -7.96 -32.97
CA ALA A 298 -4.49 -9.10 -32.78
C ALA A 298 -5.74 -8.63 -32.03
N LEU A 299 -6.88 -8.83 -32.68
CA LEU A 299 -8.21 -8.45 -32.22
C LEU A 299 -8.75 -9.58 -31.34
N VAL A 300 -8.69 -9.42 -30.02
CA VAL A 300 -9.27 -10.39 -29.06
C VAL A 300 -10.72 -9.99 -28.76
N PRO A 301 -11.70 -10.92 -28.87
CA PRO A 301 -13.10 -10.63 -28.59
C PRO A 301 -13.39 -10.62 -27.08
N ALA A 302 -14.03 -9.54 -26.63
CA ALA A 302 -14.64 -9.45 -25.31
C ALA A 302 -15.76 -10.51 -25.14
N VAL A 303 -15.56 -11.48 -24.23
CA VAL A 303 -16.59 -12.44 -23.84
C VAL A 303 -16.56 -12.69 -22.32
N ALA A 304 -17.62 -12.21 -21.66
CA ALA A 304 -18.29 -12.79 -20.50
C ALA A 304 -17.48 -13.11 -19.22
N VAL A 305 -17.10 -12.08 -18.46
CA VAL A 305 -16.84 -12.19 -17.01
C VAL A 305 -18.00 -11.51 -16.28
N GLY A 306 -19.13 -12.21 -16.13
CA GLY A 306 -20.35 -11.61 -15.56
C GLY A 306 -21.24 -12.55 -14.73
N ALA A 307 -20.81 -13.79 -14.46
CA ALA A 307 -21.63 -14.77 -13.76
C ALA A 307 -20.97 -15.45 -12.55
N GLY A 308 -19.66 -15.25 -12.31
CA GLY A 308 -18.94 -15.88 -11.20
C GLY A 308 -19.18 -15.19 -9.85
N LEU A 309 -19.21 -13.85 -9.83
CA LEU A 309 -19.25 -13.07 -8.59
C LEU A 309 -20.57 -13.21 -7.81
N THR A 310 -21.68 -13.52 -8.48
CA THR A 310 -22.99 -13.70 -7.85
C THR A 310 -23.12 -15.01 -7.07
N LEU A 311 -22.32 -16.04 -7.39
CA LEU A 311 -22.38 -17.33 -6.70
C LEU A 311 -21.62 -17.27 -5.35
N LEU A 312 -20.53 -16.50 -5.28
CA LEU A 312 -19.72 -16.34 -4.07
C LEU A 312 -20.53 -15.64 -2.95
N CYS A 313 -21.29 -14.59 -3.29
CA CYS A 313 -22.15 -13.88 -2.34
C CYS A 313 -23.26 -14.75 -1.73
N ALA A 314 -23.77 -15.74 -2.48
CA ALA A 314 -24.80 -16.66 -1.97
C ALA A 314 -24.21 -17.68 -0.98
N LEU A 315 -22.96 -18.10 -1.17
CA LEU A 315 -22.27 -19.05 -0.30
C LEU A 315 -21.87 -18.43 1.05
N VAL A 316 -21.40 -17.19 1.05
CA VAL A 316 -21.07 -16.45 2.30
C VAL A 316 -22.33 -16.18 3.14
N ALA A 317 -23.46 -15.85 2.51
CA ALA A 317 -24.72 -15.61 3.21
C ALA A 317 -25.33 -16.87 3.85
N VAL A 318 -25.06 -18.06 3.30
CA VAL A 318 -25.51 -19.33 3.90
C VAL A 318 -24.64 -19.72 5.09
N ARG A 319 -23.32 -19.53 5.01
CA ARG A 319 -22.40 -19.93 6.09
C ARG A 319 -22.56 -19.08 7.35
N LEU A 320 -22.94 -17.81 7.23
CA LEU A 320 -23.20 -16.93 8.37
C LEU A 320 -24.52 -17.22 9.10
N ARG A 321 -25.41 -18.03 8.53
CA ARG A 321 -26.72 -18.34 9.14
C ARG A 321 -26.68 -19.51 10.14
N ASP A 322 -25.61 -20.32 10.10
CA ASP A 322 -25.53 -21.59 10.85
C ASP A 322 -24.62 -21.53 12.09
N HIS A 323 -24.21 -20.36 12.57
CA HIS A 323 -23.57 -20.24 13.88
C HIS A 323 -24.60 -19.92 14.97
N PRO A 324 -25.09 -20.93 15.74
CA PRO A 324 -25.86 -20.68 16.94
C PRO A 324 -24.93 -20.09 18.00
N SER A 325 -25.16 -18.83 18.34
CA SER A 325 -24.55 -18.12 19.46
C SER A 325 -24.67 -18.95 20.74
N ARG A 326 -23.54 -19.45 21.24
CA ARG A 326 -23.37 -20.02 22.58
C ARG A 326 -22.66 -19.01 23.47
#